data_AF-A0AAW1JL81-F1
#
_entry.id   AF-A0AAW1JL81-F1
#
_cell.length_a   1.000
_cell.length_b   1.000
_cell.length_c   1.000
_cell.angle_alpha   90.00
_cell.angle_beta   90.00
_cell.angle_gamma   90.00
#
_symmetry.space_group_name_H-M   'P 1'
#
loop_
_entity.id
_entity.type
_entity.pdbx_description
1 polymer ?
#
loop_
_entity_poly.entity_id
_entity_poly.type
_entity_poly.pdbx_seq_one_letter_code
_entity_poly.pdbx_strand_id
1 'polypeptide(L)'
;MDIEPIFHVKKKRLIKKRTHFDEETRQDNNESVVLNEEEKFRIDYFINIMDQAFVSLQTRLDQFQEYEKTFGFLFDLRKLNSANDDSLKESCINLEDSLKHGARSDIDGNDLFFEIKVFRETLPKGIKKNC
;
A
#
# COMPACT_ATOMS: atom_id res chain seq x y z
N MET A 1 -7.49 -21.31 0.62
CA MET A 1 -8.54 -21.13 -0.41
C MET A 1 -7.94 -21.78 -1.63
N ASP A 2 -8.05 -23.10 -1.71
CA ASP A 2 -7.19 -23.90 -2.58
C ASP A 2 -8.06 -24.40 -3.73
N ILE A 3 -8.35 -23.48 -4.64
CA ILE A 3 -9.11 -23.75 -5.86
C ILE A 3 -8.09 -23.67 -7.00
N GLU A 4 -7.78 -24.80 -7.61
CA GLU A 4 -6.93 -24.83 -8.80
C GLU A 4 -7.68 -24.18 -9.98
N PRO A 5 -7.09 -23.18 -10.65
CA PRO A 5 -7.72 -22.57 -11.80
C PRO A 5 -7.70 -23.54 -12.99
N ILE A 6 -8.88 -23.88 -13.51
CA ILE A 6 -9.03 -24.74 -14.70
C ILE A 6 -9.31 -23.87 -15.92
N PHE A 7 -8.34 -23.74 -16.82
CA PHE A 7 -8.51 -23.06 -18.10
C PHE A 7 -8.88 -24.07 -19.19
N HIS A 8 -10.08 -23.95 -19.76
CA HIS A 8 -10.52 -24.86 -20.82
C HIS A 8 -9.94 -24.42 -22.17
N VAL A 9 -8.91 -25.11 -22.66
CA VAL A 9 -8.37 -24.89 -24.00
C VAL A 9 -9.42 -25.30 -25.05
N LYS A 10 -10.26 -24.35 -25.49
CA LYS A 10 -11.20 -24.59 -26.59
C LYS A 10 -10.40 -24.76 -27.88
N LYS A 11 -10.35 -25.99 -28.42
CA LYS A 11 -9.87 -26.23 -29.78
C LYS A 11 -10.74 -25.43 -30.75
N LYS A 12 -10.21 -24.33 -31.30
CA LYS A 12 -10.89 -23.55 -32.34
C LYS A 12 -11.18 -24.49 -33.51
N ARG A 13 -12.46 -24.81 -33.76
CA ARG A 13 -12.86 -25.51 -34.98
C ARG A 13 -12.59 -24.55 -36.14
N LEU A 14 -11.72 -24.94 -37.06
CA LEU A 14 -11.57 -24.25 -38.34
C LEU A 14 -12.87 -24.44 -39.13
N ILE A 15 -13.75 -23.44 -39.11
CA ILE A 15 -14.96 -23.41 -39.92
C ILE A 15 -14.54 -22.93 -41.31
N LYS A 16 -14.28 -23.86 -42.23
CA LYS A 16 -14.16 -23.52 -43.65
C LYS A 16 -15.56 -23.30 -44.22
N LYS A 17 -15.93 -22.04 -44.46
CA LYS A 17 -17.08 -21.70 -45.31
C LYS A 17 -16.65 -21.95 -46.76
N ARG A 18 -17.37 -22.82 -47.49
CA ARG A 18 -17.16 -22.92 -48.95
C ARG A 18 -17.70 -21.66 -49.58
N THR A 19 -16.82 -20.80 -50.10
CA THR A 19 -17.18 -19.75 -51.04
C THR A 19 -17.13 -20.34 -52.44
N HIS A 20 -18.20 -20.17 -53.21
CA HIS A 20 -18.10 -20.31 -54.66
C HIS A 20 -17.47 -19.01 -55.16
N PHE A 21 -16.36 -19.14 -55.91
CA PHE A 21 -15.48 -18.11 -56.45
C PHE A 21 -14.12 -17.98 -55.76
N ASP A 22 -13.10 -18.12 -56.60
CA ASP A 22 -11.66 -18.18 -56.35
C ASP A 22 -11.07 -16.76 -56.41
N GLU A 23 -11.67 -15.81 -55.68
CA GLU A 23 -11.01 -14.54 -55.40
C GLU A 23 -10.20 -14.70 -54.11
N GLU A 24 -8.89 -14.57 -54.25
CA GLU A 24 -7.88 -14.62 -53.20
C GLU A 24 -8.44 -14.11 -51.88
N THR A 25 -8.71 -15.04 -50.96
CA THR A 25 -9.09 -14.72 -49.59
C THR A 25 -8.01 -13.81 -49.06
N ARG A 26 -8.36 -12.52 -48.95
CA ARG A 26 -7.65 -11.51 -48.18
C ARG A 26 -7.09 -12.22 -46.98
N GLN A 27 -5.76 -12.30 -46.96
CA GLN A 27 -5.03 -12.73 -45.81
C GLN A 27 -5.54 -11.83 -44.69
N ASP A 28 -6.41 -12.40 -43.86
CA ASP A 28 -6.98 -11.75 -42.70
C ASP A 28 -5.82 -11.69 -41.71
N ASN A 29 -4.86 -10.80 -42.02
CA ASN A 29 -3.71 -10.40 -41.22
C ASN A 29 -4.20 -9.61 -39.99
N ASN A 30 -5.33 -10.01 -39.43
CA ASN A 30 -5.56 -9.88 -38.02
C ASN A 30 -4.79 -11.01 -37.34
N GLU A 31 -3.45 -10.90 -37.39
CA GLU A 31 -2.55 -11.44 -36.37
C GLU A 31 -2.84 -10.75 -35.03
N SER A 32 -4.11 -10.75 -34.60
CA SER A 32 -4.38 -10.70 -33.18
C SER A 32 -3.74 -11.98 -32.66
N VAL A 33 -2.58 -11.87 -32.02
CA VAL A 33 -1.99 -12.95 -31.25
C VAL A 33 -3.13 -13.56 -30.44
N VAL A 34 -3.55 -14.77 -30.82
CA VAL A 34 -4.67 -15.44 -30.16
C VAL A 34 -4.11 -15.90 -28.82
N LEU A 35 -4.15 -15.01 -27.84
CA LEU A 35 -3.77 -15.33 -26.47
C LEU A 35 -4.68 -16.45 -25.98
N ASN A 36 -4.10 -17.45 -25.33
CA ASN A 36 -4.87 -18.50 -24.68
C ASN A 36 -5.75 -17.89 -23.57
N GLU A 37 -6.84 -18.54 -23.18
CA GLU A 37 -7.74 -18.06 -22.10
C GLU A 37 -6.95 -17.81 -20.79
N GLU A 38 -5.89 -18.59 -20.54
CA GLU A 38 -4.95 -18.41 -19.44
C GLU A 38 -4.11 -17.12 -19.56
N GLU A 39 -3.51 -16.87 -20.73
CA GLU A 39 -2.70 -15.66 -20.96
C GLU A 39 -3.57 -14.41 -20.88
N LYS A 40 -4.79 -14.49 -21.39
CA LYS A 40 -5.78 -13.44 -21.27
C LYS A 40 -6.13 -13.17 -19.81
N PHE A 41 -6.40 -14.20 -19.01
CA PHE A 41 -6.64 -14.04 -17.58
C PHE A 41 -5.43 -13.43 -16.86
N ARG A 42 -4.22 -13.90 -17.18
CA ARG A 42 -2.99 -13.39 -16.59
C ARG A 42 -2.81 -11.90 -16.87
N ILE A 43 -2.98 -11.47 -18.11
CA ILE A 43 -2.73 -10.09 -18.52
C ILE A 43 -3.89 -9.17 -18.12
N ASP A 44 -5.13 -9.54 -18.47
CA ASP A 44 -6.29 -8.65 -18.30
C ASP A 44 -6.79 -8.60 -16.85
N TYR A 45 -6.43 -9.58 -16.02
CA TYR A 45 -6.94 -9.66 -14.64
C TYR A 45 -5.84 -9.74 -13.60
N PHE A 46 -5.02 -10.80 -13.63
CA PHE A 46 -4.04 -11.04 -12.57
C PHE A 46 -3.02 -9.91 -12.45
N ILE A 47 -2.37 -9.54 -13.56
CA ILE A 47 -1.38 -8.45 -13.58
C ILE A 47 -2.03 -7.14 -13.14
N ASN A 48 -3.21 -6.80 -13.66
CA ASN A 48 -3.91 -5.57 -13.28
C ASN A 48 -4.22 -5.50 -11.77
N ILE A 49 -4.65 -6.60 -11.15
CA ILE A 49 -4.88 -6.64 -9.69
C ILE A 49 -3.57 -6.49 -8.93
N MET A 50 -2.52 -7.18 -9.37
CA MET A 50 -1.22 -7.11 -8.72
C MET A 50 -0.61 -5.71 -8.81
N ASP A 51 -0.71 -5.05 -9.96
CA ASP A 51 -0.27 -3.68 -10.16
C ASP A 51 -1.05 -2.72 -9.27
N GLN A 52 -2.38 -2.86 -9.20
CA GLN A 52 -3.21 -2.04 -8.33
C GLN A 52 -2.89 -2.26 -6.85
N ALA A 53 -2.69 -3.51 -6.43
CA ALA A 53 -2.29 -3.83 -5.06
C ALA A 53 -0.91 -3.25 -4.74
N PHE A 54 0.04 -3.34 -5.69
CA PHE A 54 1.37 -2.80 -5.54
C PHE A 54 1.34 -1.27 -5.35
N VAL A 55 0.67 -0.55 -6.24
CA VAL A 55 0.53 0.91 -6.15
C VAL A 55 -0.19 1.31 -4.85
N SER A 56 -1.24 0.59 -4.46
CA SER A 56 -1.97 0.86 -3.22
C SER A 56 -1.11 0.64 -1.98
N LEU A 57 -0.31 -0.43 -1.94
CA LEU A 57 0.62 -0.70 -0.84
C LEU A 57 1.74 0.34 -0.78
N GLN A 58 2.33 0.67 -1.92
CA GLN A 58 3.39 1.67 -1.99
C GLN A 58 2.90 3.03 -1.48
N THR A 59 1.73 3.49 -1.96
CA THR A 59 1.11 4.74 -1.49
C THR A 59 0.91 4.74 0.02
N ARG A 60 0.48 3.61 0.59
CA ARG A 60 0.26 3.49 2.04
C ARG A 60 1.57 3.45 2.83
N LEU A 61 2.62 2.81 2.29
CA LEU A 61 3.95 2.82 2.90
C LEU A 61 4.55 4.22 2.92
N ASP A 62 4.38 4.99 1.83
CA ASP A 62 4.83 6.38 1.76
C ASP A 62 4.09 7.26 2.78
N GLN A 63 2.76 7.07 2.92
CA GLN A 63 1.98 7.73 3.97
C GLN A 63 2.44 7.35 5.38
N PHE A 64 2.81 6.09 5.60
CA PHE A 64 3.33 5.66 6.90
C PHE A 64 4.68 6.30 7.24
N GLN A 65 5.53 6.58 6.26
CA GLN A 65 6.77 7.32 6.52
C GLN A 65 6.50 8.73 7.02
N GLU A 66 5.51 9.42 6.45
CA GLU A 66 5.12 10.75 6.94
C GLU A 66 4.49 10.67 8.33
N TYR A 67 3.62 9.68 8.54
CA TYR A 67 3.04 9.40 9.86
C TYR A 67 4.12 9.13 10.92
N GLU A 68 5.16 8.36 10.59
CA GLU A 68 6.30 8.10 11.49
C GLU A 68 7.05 9.39 11.85
N LYS A 69 7.21 10.35 10.92
CA LYS A 69 7.87 11.63 11.25
C LYS A 69 7.09 12.44 12.28
N THR A 70 5.76 12.46 12.16
CA THR A 70 4.89 13.25 13.05
C THR A 70 4.62 12.54 14.38
N PHE A 71 4.26 11.25 14.36
CA PHE A 71 3.83 10.50 15.55
C PHE A 71 4.89 9.53 16.08
N GLY A 72 5.98 9.27 15.35
CA GLY A 72 6.91 8.18 15.63
C GLY A 72 7.56 8.25 17.01
N PHE A 73 7.74 9.46 17.56
CA PHE A 73 8.29 9.63 18.91
C PHE A 73 7.43 8.99 20.00
N LEU A 74 6.11 8.88 19.79
CA LEU A 74 5.16 8.25 20.73
C LEU A 74 5.26 6.72 20.72
N PHE A 75 5.62 6.11 19.58
CA PHE A 75 5.60 4.66 19.40
C PHE A 75 6.89 3.97 19.86
N ASP A 76 8.03 4.63 19.76
CA ASP A 76 9.29 4.08 20.26
C ASP A 76 9.53 4.51 21.71
N LEU A 77 8.96 3.76 22.66
CA LEU A 77 9.09 4.02 24.10
C LEU A 77 10.55 4.12 24.58
N ARG A 78 11.51 3.51 23.87
CA ARG A 78 12.93 3.65 24.20
C ARG A 78 13.45 5.02 23.78
N LYS A 79 13.17 5.44 22.53
CA LYS A 79 13.47 6.81 22.08
C LYS A 79 12.79 7.83 22.97
N LEU A 80 11.51 7.62 23.29
CA LEU A 80 10.74 8.43 24.20
C LEU A 80 11.46 8.54 25.56
N ASN A 81 11.82 7.43 26.22
CA ASN A 81 12.52 7.50 27.50
C ASN A 81 13.91 8.12 27.44
N SER A 82 14.60 8.04 26.30
CA SER A 82 15.95 8.61 26.12
C SER A 82 15.97 10.06 25.65
N ALA A 83 14.85 10.58 25.14
CA ALA A 83 14.79 11.91 24.56
C ALA A 83 14.90 12.98 25.65
N ASN A 84 15.74 13.99 25.41
CA ASN A 84 15.85 15.14 26.31
C ASN A 84 14.54 15.95 26.32
N ASP A 85 14.32 16.72 27.38
CA ASP A 85 13.08 17.47 27.57
C ASP A 85 12.83 18.48 26.44
N ASP A 86 13.88 19.15 25.94
CA ASP A 86 13.76 20.14 24.86
C ASP A 86 13.28 19.51 23.54
N SER A 87 13.89 18.40 23.11
CA SER A 87 13.50 17.68 21.90
C SER A 87 12.13 17.04 22.02
N LEU A 88 11.75 16.57 23.23
CA LEU A 88 10.41 16.06 23.46
C LEU A 88 9.38 17.17 23.32
N LYS A 89 9.64 18.32 23.93
CA LYS A 89 8.75 19.48 23.86
C LYS A 89 8.59 19.95 22.42
N GLU A 90 9.69 20.05 21.68
CA GLU A 90 9.68 20.37 20.26
C GLU A 90 8.84 19.37 19.46
N SER A 91 8.99 18.07 19.73
CA SER A 91 8.18 17.02 19.08
C SER A 91 6.68 17.17 19.38
N CYS A 92 6.31 17.57 20.60
CA CYS A 92 4.91 17.79 20.97
C CYS A 92 4.32 19.04 20.29
N ILE A 93 5.09 20.12 20.18
CA ILE A 93 4.68 21.34 19.46
C ILE A 93 4.53 21.06 17.96
N ASN A 94 5.48 20.34 17.37
CA ASN A 94 5.39 19.93 15.95
C ASN A 94 4.16 19.05 15.69
N LEU A 95 3.78 18.20 16.65
CA LEU A 95 2.57 17.41 16.57
C LEU A 95 1.31 18.28 16.66
N GLU A 96 1.28 19.26 17.57
CA GLU A 96 0.19 20.25 17.65
C GLU A 96 0.02 20.97 16.31
N ASP A 97 1.10 21.47 15.73
CA ASP A 97 1.08 22.17 14.43
C ASP A 97 0.61 21.25 13.30
N SER A 98 1.01 19.97 13.32
CA SER A 98 0.57 18.98 12.34
C SER A 98 -0.92 18.65 12.47
N LEU A 99 -1.49 18.80 13.67
CA LEU A 99 -2.90 18.56 13.99
C LEU A 99 -3.73 19.85 14.05
N LYS A 100 -3.18 20.94 13.52
CA LYS A 100 -3.84 22.23 13.48
C LYS A 100 -4.65 22.39 12.21
N HIS A 101 -5.92 22.73 12.37
CA HIS A 101 -6.79 23.16 11.29
C HIS A 101 -7.31 24.58 11.54
N GLY A 102 -6.75 25.54 10.81
CA GLY A 102 -7.05 26.96 10.99
C GLY A 102 -6.55 27.47 12.34
N ALA A 103 -7.47 27.93 13.18
CA ALA A 103 -7.17 28.47 14.51
C ALA A 103 -7.32 27.44 15.65
N ARG A 104 -7.70 26.20 15.32
CA ARG A 104 -7.93 25.13 16.30
C ARG A 104 -6.92 24.01 16.08
N SER A 105 -6.35 23.54 17.17
CA SER A 105 -5.52 22.34 17.23
C SER A 105 -6.27 21.28 18.00
N ASP A 106 -6.15 20.02 17.59
CA ASP A 106 -6.80 18.90 18.29
C ASP A 106 -6.14 18.59 19.64
N ILE A 107 -4.89 19.04 19.83
CA ILE A 107 -4.09 18.86 21.05
C ILE A 107 -3.39 20.17 21.42
N ASP A 108 -2.95 20.30 22.68
CA ASP A 108 -2.00 21.31 23.13
C ASP A 108 -0.63 20.66 23.35
N GLY A 109 0.40 21.17 22.68
CA GLY A 109 1.73 20.58 22.71
C GLY A 109 2.44 20.72 24.06
N ASN A 110 2.15 21.77 24.84
CA ASN A 110 2.74 21.93 26.17
C ASN A 110 2.09 20.97 27.17
N ASP A 111 0.76 20.85 27.15
CA ASP A 111 0.03 19.91 28.00
C ASP A 111 0.46 18.47 27.71
N LEU A 112 0.52 18.09 26.42
CA LEU A 112 1.00 16.77 26.01
C LEU A 112 2.43 16.50 26.50
N PHE A 113 3.33 17.49 26.42
CA PHE A 113 4.70 17.35 26.92
C PHE A 113 4.73 17.02 28.42
N PHE A 114 3.92 17.70 29.24
CA PHE A 114 3.82 17.43 30.68
C PHE A 114 3.20 16.06 30.96
N GLU A 115 2.14 15.69 30.24
CA GLU A 115 1.51 14.37 30.36
C GLU A 115 2.51 13.25 30.05
N ILE A 116 3.28 13.38 28.98
CA ILE A 116 4.32 12.41 28.60
C ILE A 116 5.42 12.36 29.65
N LYS A 117 5.82 13.51 30.22
CA LYS A 117 6.85 13.55 31.26
C LYS A 117 6.43 12.77 32.50
N VAL A 118 5.18 12.92 32.93
CA VAL A 118 4.59 12.11 34.02
C VAL A 118 4.50 10.64 33.60
N PHE A 119 4.06 10.36 32.38
CA PHE A 119 3.95 9.00 31.86
C PHE A 119 5.30 8.27 31.86
N ARG A 120 6.40 8.94 31.51
CA ARG A 120 7.76 8.36 31.53
C ARG A 120 8.17 7.84 32.91
N GLU A 121 7.66 8.43 34.00
CA GLU A 121 7.95 7.95 35.36
C GLU A 121 7.33 6.57 35.64
N THR A 122 6.26 6.23 34.92
CA THR A 122 5.57 4.92 35.02
C THR A 122 6.16 3.86 34.12
N LEU A 123 6.97 4.25 33.12
CA LEU A 123 7.52 3.32 32.15
C LEU A 123 8.61 2.42 32.75
N PRO A 124 8.68 1.14 32.35
CA PRO A 124 9.76 0.27 32.79
C PRO A 124 11.12 0.82 32.34
N LYS A 125 12.06 0.96 33.28
CA LYS A 125 13.44 1.43 33.02
C LYS A 125 14.25 0.49 32.09
N GLY A 126 13.75 -0.71 31.84
CA GLY A 126 14.35 -1.68 30.92
C GLY A 126 13.29 -2.27 29.99
N ILE A 127 13.17 -1.72 28.78
CA ILE A 127 12.35 -2.29 27.71
C ILE A 127 13.20 -3.37 27.03
N LYS A 128 13.02 -4.64 27.43
CA LYS A 128 13.65 -5.77 26.74
C LYS A 128 12.98 -5.93 25.37
N LYS A 129 13.79 -6.02 24.31
CA LYS A 129 13.33 -6.46 22.99
C LYS A 129 12.88 -7.92 23.14
N ASN A 130 11.58 -8.18 23.08
CA ASN A 130 11.13 -9.52 22.70
C ASN A 130 11.30 -9.57 21.18
N CYS A 131 12.44 -10.11 20.75
CA CYS A 131 12.66 -10.50 19.35
C CYS A 131 11.83 -11.74 19.04
#